data_AF-Q03G33-F1
#
_entry.id   AF-Q03G33-F1
#
_cell.length_a   1.000
_cell.length_b   1.000
_cell.length_c   1.000
_cell.angle_alpha   90.00
_cell.angle_beta   90.00
_cell.angle_gamma   90.00
#
_symmetry.space_group_name_H-M   'P 1'
#
loop_
_entity.id
_entity.type
_entity.pdbx_description
1 polymer ?
#
loop_
_entity_poly.entity_id
_entity_poly.type
_entity_poly.pdbx_seq_one_letter_code
_entity_poly.pdbx_strand_id
1 'polypeptide(L)' 'MNFGKAIEKLKQGYKVKRAGWNGKGIFIALKKASKDEAMTHDYIYIDTTGLQTTNSDAPLDRVPWLASQTDMLSEDWELV' A
#
# COMPACT_ATOMS: atom_id res chain seq x y z
N MET A 1 -8.03 8.49 -8.29
CA MET A 1 -9.28 7.99 -7.70
C MET A 1 -9.32 8.40 -6.23
N ASN A 2 -10.51 8.55 -5.62
CA ASN A 2 -10.59 8.86 -4.19
C ASN A 2 -10.22 7.66 -3.31
N PHE A 3 -9.97 7.90 -2.03
CA PHE A 3 -9.58 6.86 -1.07
C PHE A 3 -10.61 5.72 -0.97
N GLY A 4 -11.92 6.03 -0.97
CA GLY A 4 -12.97 5.02 -0.91
C GLY A 4 -12.89 4.01 -2.06
N LYS A 5 -12.71 4.49 -3.30
CA LYS A 5 -12.50 3.65 -4.48
C LYS A 5 -11.19 2.85 -4.39
N ALA A 6 -10.14 3.44 -3.81
CA ALA A 6 -8.89 2.72 -3.57
C ALA A 6 -9.11 1.52 -2.64
N ILE A 7 -9.86 1.68 -1.54
CA ILE A 7 -10.24 0.59 -0.64
C ILE A 7 -11.07 -0.49 -1.36
N GLU A 8 -12.00 -0.12 -2.24
CA GLU A 8 -12.76 -1.08 -3.05
C GLU A 8 -11.82 -1.91 -3.95
N LYS A 9 -10.83 -1.27 -4.57
CA LYS A 9 -9.83 -1.95 -5.40
C LYS A 9 -8.93 -2.87 -4.60
N LEU A 10 -8.49 -2.45 -3.42
CA LEU A 10 -7.75 -3.31 -2.48
C LEU A 10 -8.55 -4.57 -2.10
N LYS A 11 -9.84 -4.42 -1.79
CA LYS A 11 -10.73 -5.56 -1.48
C LYS A 11 -10.90 -6.52 -2.67
N GLN A 12 -10.79 -6.02 -3.90
CA GLN A 12 -10.78 -6.81 -5.14
C GLN A 12 -9.42 -7.46 -5.44
N GLY A 13 -8.41 -7.26 -4.59
CA GLY A 13 -7.07 -7.84 -4.76
C GLY A 13 -6.12 -7.02 -5.63
N TYR A 14 -6.55 -5.83 -6.08
CA TYR A 14 -5.65 -4.91 -6.79
C TYR A 14 -4.68 -4.25 -5.82
N LYS A 15 -3.54 -3.83 -6.36
CA LYS A 15 -2.57 -2.96 -5.70
C LYS A 15 -2.86 -1.52 -6.10
N VAL A 16 -2.69 -0.59 -5.18
CA VAL A 16 -2.89 0.84 -5.45
C VAL A 16 -1.74 1.65 -4.88
N LYS A 17 -1.55 2.83 -5.45
CA LYS A 17 -0.57 3.82 -4.99
C LYS A 17 -1.17 5.22 -5.11
N ARG A 18 -0.55 6.20 -4.47
CA ARG A 18 -0.78 7.63 -4.74
C ARG A 18 0.07 8.05 -5.93
N ALA A 19 -0.44 8.90 -6.81
CA ALA A 19 0.33 9.44 -7.92
C ALA A 19 1.56 10.24 -7.43
N GLY A 20 1.40 10.93 -6.30
CA GLY A 20 2.45 11.76 -5.69
C GLY A 20 3.42 11.03 -4.76
N TRP A 21 3.37 9.70 -4.64
CA TRP A 21 4.36 8.99 -3.82
C TRP A 21 5.76 9.05 -4.44
N ASN A 22 6.72 9.51 -3.64
CA ASN A 22 8.13 9.56 -4.01
C ASN A 22 8.73 8.15 -4.00
N GLY A 23 8.58 7.42 -5.10
CA GLY A 23 9.23 6.12 -5.26
C GLY A 23 8.55 5.26 -6.31
N LYS A 24 9.23 5.05 -7.44
CA LYS A 24 8.82 4.00 -8.40
C LYS A 24 8.92 2.65 -7.70
N GLY A 25 7.86 1.85 -7.81
CA GLY A 25 7.79 0.52 -7.21
C GLY A 25 7.21 0.46 -5.80
N ILE A 26 6.73 1.58 -5.24
CA ILE A 26 6.00 1.59 -3.96
C ILE A 26 4.49 1.44 -4.21
N PHE A 27 3.83 0.58 -3.44
CA PHE A 27 2.38 0.42 -3.45
C PHE A 27 1.84 -0.10 -2.11
N ILE A 28 0.54 0.00 -1.91
CA ILE A 28 -0.19 -0.72 -0.86
C ILE A 28 -1.04 -1.85 -1.44
N ALA A 29 -1.23 -2.88 -0.63
CA ALA A 29 -2.06 -4.03 -0.95
C ALA A 29 -2.79 -4.57 0.29
N LEU A 30 -3.89 -5.28 0.07
CA LEU A 30 -4.62 -5.96 1.13
C LEU A 30 -4.09 -7.37 1.30
N LYS A 31 -3.60 -7.69 2.50
CA LYS A 31 -3.31 -9.06 2.91
C LYS A 31 -4.57 -9.64 3.54
N LYS A 32 -5.08 -10.73 2.93
CA LYS A 32 -6.15 -11.53 3.52
C LYS A 32 -5.60 -12.43 4.62
N ALA A 33 -6.34 -12.55 5.72
CA ALA A 33 -6.02 -13.48 6.78
C ALA A 33 -5.96 -14.92 6.25
N SER A 34 -4.99 -15.68 6.71
CA SER A 34 -4.86 -17.11 6.44
C SER A 34 -4.71 -17.85 7.76
N LYS A 35 -5.29 -19.06 7.86
CA LYS A 35 -5.20 -19.89 9.07
C LYS A 35 -3.78 -20.35 9.38
N ASP A 36 -2.92 -20.38 8.36
CA ASP A 36 -1.54 -20.85 8.45
C ASP A 36 -0.53 -19.72 8.68
N GLU A 37 -1.01 -18.50 8.95
CA GLU A 37 -0.17 -17.31 9.15
C GLU A 37 -0.38 -16.67 10.52
N ALA A 38 0.65 -15.97 11.02
CA ALA A 38 0.61 -15.32 12.32
C ALA A 38 -0.45 -14.21 12.42
N MET A 39 -0.76 -13.54 11.30
CA MET A 39 -1.75 -12.47 11.26
C MET A 39 -3.14 -13.03 10.95
N THR A 40 -4.02 -13.02 11.95
CA THR A 40 -5.36 -13.63 11.90
C THR A 40 -6.46 -12.71 11.38
N HIS A 41 -6.14 -11.45 11.07
CA HIS A 41 -7.07 -10.46 10.52
C HIS A 41 -6.54 -9.88 9.22
N ASP A 42 -7.46 -9.44 8.34
CA ASP A 42 -7.12 -8.69 7.14
C ASP A 42 -6.42 -7.37 7.53
N TYR A 43 -5.34 -7.03 6.83
CA TYR A 43 -4.65 -5.76 7.02
C TYR A 43 -4.08 -5.24 5.71
N ILE A 44 -3.92 -3.93 5.62
CA ILE A 44 -3.24 -3.29 4.50
C ILE A 44 -1.77 -3.17 4.86
N TYR A 45 -0.90 -3.47 3.90
CA TYR A 45 0.54 -3.28 4.04
C TYR A 45 1.06 -2.40 2.92
N ILE A 46 2.17 -1.72 3.18
CA ILE A 46 2.95 -1.00 2.17
C ILE A 46 4.14 -1.88 1.78
N ASP A 47 4.41 -1.94 0.48
CA ASP A 47 5.55 -2.62 -0.10
C ASP A 47 6.52 -1.57 -0.65
N THR A 48 7.71 -1.49 -0.06
CA THR A 48 8.81 -0.63 -0.56
C THR A 48 9.95 -1.45 -1.14
N THR A 49 9.82 -2.78 -1.24
CA THR A 49 10.88 -3.68 -1.74
C THR A 49 11.28 -3.37 -3.19
N GLY A 50 10.37 -2.79 -3.97
CA GLY A 50 10.59 -2.37 -5.35
C GLY A 50 11.07 -0.92 -5.51
N LEU A 51 11.31 -0.19 -4.42
CA LEU A 51 11.71 1.22 -4.45
C LEU A 51 13.04 1.39 -5.19
N GLN A 52 13.02 2.18 -6.26
CA GLN A 52 14.23 2.60 -6.96
C GLN A 52 14.78 3.87 -6.32
N THR A 53 15.91 3.75 -5.63
CA THR A 53 16.55 4.86 -4.91
C THR A 53 18.06 4.68 -4.86
N THR A 54 18.80 5.78 -4.77
CA THR A 54 20.26 5.78 -4.53
C THR A 54 20.60 5.89 -3.04
N ASN A 55 19.59 6.09 -2.18
CA ASN A 55 19.78 6.10 -0.74
C ASN A 55 19.95 4.66 -0.23
N SER A 56 21.15 4.31 0.24
CA SER A 56 21.47 2.98 0.79
C SER A 56 20.69 2.65 2.06
N ASP A 57 20.21 3.68 2.76
CA ASP A 57 19.51 3.53 4.04
C ASP A 57 17.99 3.46 3.86
N ALA A 58 17.50 3.47 2.61
CA ALA A 58 16.07 3.36 2.35
C ALA A 58 15.56 1.97 2.75
N PRO A 59 14.54 1.87 3.62
CA PRO A 59 13.97 0.58 3.99
C PRO A 59 13.24 -0.04 2.80
N LEU A 60 13.63 -1.27 2.45
CA LEU A 60 13.10 -2.06 1.34
C LEU A 60 12.28 -3.23 1.90
N ASP A 61 11.19 -2.90 2.60
CA ASP A 61 10.47 -3.83 3.46
C ASP A 61 8.99 -3.93 3.08
N ARG A 62 8.30 -4.86 3.74
CA ARG A 62 6.84 -4.95 3.77
C ARG A 62 6.36 -4.84 5.19
N VAL A 63 5.58 -3.81 5.49
CA VAL A 63 5.11 -3.53 6.84
C VAL A 63 3.63 -3.15 6.84
N PRO A 64 2.89 -3.41 7.92
CA PRO A 64 1.52 -2.91 8.07
C PRO A 64 1.46 -1.40 7.81
N TRP A 65 0.44 -0.98 7.07
CA TRP A 65 0.26 0.41 6.67
C TRP A 65 -0.91 1.04 7.41
N LEU A 66 -0.67 2.23 7.93
CA LEU A 66 -1.68 3.07 8.55
C LEU A 66 -2.02 4.22 7.60
N ALA A 67 -3.30 4.35 7.25
CA ALA A 67 -3.76 5.49 6.46
C ALA A 67 -3.71 6.77 7.30
N SER A 68 -2.97 7.77 6.82
CA SER A 68 -2.99 9.11 7.41
C SER A 68 -4.25 9.89 6.99
N GLN A 69 -4.51 11.03 7.64
CA GLN A 69 -5.60 11.91 7.19
C GLN A 69 -5.39 12.43 5.77
N THR A 70 -4.13 12.68 5.38
CA THR A 70 -3.80 13.09 4.02
C THR A 70 -4.02 11.96 3.03
N ASP A 71 -3.82 10.69 3.41
CA ASP A 71 -4.19 9.55 2.55
C ASP A 71 -5.71 9.46 2.36
N MET A 72 -6.48 9.62 3.44
CA MET A 72 -7.93 9.48 3.40
C MET A 72 -8.64 10.59 2.60
N LEU A 73 -8.13 11.83 2.66
CA LEU A 73 -8.75 13.02 2.03
C LEU A 73 -8.35 13.24 0.56
N SER A 74 -7.75 12.24 -0.07
CA SER A 74 -6.98 12.47 -1.27
C SER A 74 -7.53 11.77 -2.52
N GLU A 75 -7.24 12.36 -3.67
CA GLU A 75 -7.98 12.10 -4.92
C GLU A 75 -7.13 11.49 -6.06
N ASP A 76 -5.82 11.33 -5.84
CA ASP A 76 -4.84 10.85 -6.82
C ASP A 76 -4.45 9.37 -6.67
N TRP A 77 -5.31 8.55 -6.07
CA TRP A 77 -5.05 7.10 -6.03
C TRP A 77 -5.09 6.49 -7.44
N GLU A 78 -4.22 5.52 -7.70
CA GLU A 78 -4.04 4.85 -8.99
C GLU A 78 -3.84 3.35 -8.79
N LEU A 79 -4.20 2.56 -9.80
CA LEU A 79 -3.77 1.16 -9.87
C LEU A 79 -2.27 1.11 -10.20
N VAL A 80 -1.60 0.06 -9.72
CA VAL A 80 -0.17 -0.20 -9.95
C VAL A 80 0.04 -0.96 -11.24
#